data_AF-A0A378X7L7-F1
#
_entry.id   AF-A0A378X7L7-F1
#
_cell.length_a   1.000
_cell.length_b   1.000
_cell.length_c   1.000
_cell.angle_alpha   90.00
_cell.angle_beta   90.00
_cell.angle_gamma   90.00
#
_symmetry.space_group_name_H-M   'P 1'
#
loop_
_entity.id
_entity.type
_entity.pdbx_description
1 polymer ?
#
loop_
_entity_poly.entity_id
_entity_poly.type
_entity_poly.pdbx_seq_one_letter_code
_entity_poly.pdbx_strand_id
1 'polypeptide(L)' 'MSQRMRELTIETPNQVFGAELRHWRTLRGLSQTQLGALTRDSGSLIGMIEKADRVASRGLAQRADRALNTGGALESM' A
#
# COMPACT_ATOMS: atom_id res chain seq x y z
N MET A 1 -28.48 -5.96 21.24
CA MET A 1 -27.39 -6.02 20.23
C MET A 1 -26.14 -5.44 20.88
N SER A 2 -25.27 -6.27 21.43
CA SER A 2 -24.01 -5.81 22.02
C SER A 2 -23.08 -5.42 20.87
N GLN A 3 -22.79 -4.12 20.73
CA GLN A 3 -21.78 -3.64 19.80
C GLN A 3 -20.44 -4.21 20.27
N ARG A 4 -19.97 -5.27 19.59
CA ARG A 4 -18.61 -5.79 19.76
C ARG A 4 -17.67 -4.59 19.62
N MET A 5 -17.10 -4.14 20.73
CA MET A 5 -16.08 -3.11 20.75
C MET A 5 -14.99 -3.60 19.79
N ARG A 6 -14.81 -2.91 18.66
CA ARG A 6 -13.73 -3.24 17.73
C ARG A 6 -12.44 -3.09 18.53
N GLU A 7 -11.67 -4.17 18.67
CA GLU A 7 -10.30 -4.06 19.16
C GLU A 7 -9.60 -3.02 18.28
N LEU A 8 -9.17 -1.93 18.92
CA LEU A 8 -8.30 -0.95 18.28
C LEU A 8 -6.92 -1.61 18.20
N THR A 9 -6.69 -2.44 17.18
CA THR A 9 -5.36 -2.95 16.88
C THR A 9 -4.47 -1.75 16.57
N ILE A 10 -3.35 -1.60 17.29
CA ILE A 10 -2.35 -0.59 16.95
C ILE A 10 -1.76 -0.98 15.59
N GLU A 11 -2.11 -0.23 14.54
CA GLU A 11 -1.50 -0.42 13.23
C GLU A 11 -0.06 0.12 13.25
N THR A 12 0.89 -0.73 12.87
CA THR A 12 2.27 -0.35 12.64
C THR A 12 2.38 0.53 11.37
N PRO A 13 3.44 1.34 11.21
CA PRO A 13 3.62 2.15 10.00
C PRO A 13 3.54 1.35 8.69
N ASN A 14 4.03 0.10 8.69
CA ASN A 14 3.96 -0.78 7.52
C ASN A 14 2.54 -1.24 7.21
N GLN A 15 1.70 -1.45 8.23
CA GLN A 15 0.29 -1.81 8.04
C GLN A 15 -0.49 -0.64 7.44
N VAL A 16 -0.25 0.58 7.94
CA VAL A 16 -0.84 1.81 7.38
C VAL A 16 -0.40 2.00 5.92
N PHE A 17 0.90 1.91 5.66
CA PHE A 17 1.42 2.04 4.29
C PHE A 17 0.83 0.97 3.36
N GLY A 18 0.79 -0.28 3.79
CA GLY A 18 0.24 -1.38 3.01
C GLY A 18 -1.25 -1.19 2.68
N ALA A 19 -2.02 -0.68 3.65
CA ALA A 19 -3.43 -0.36 3.46
C ALA A 19 -3.64 0.79 2.47
N GLU A 20 -2.89 1.88 2.59
CA GLU A 20 -2.97 3.01 1.65
C GLU A 20 -2.53 2.62 0.24
N LEU A 21 -1.43 1.88 0.10
CA LEU A 21 -0.98 1.38 -1.20
C LEU A 21 -2.08 0.57 -1.89
N ARG A 22 -2.73 -0.33 -1.14
CA ARG A 22 -3.87 -1.11 -1.64
C ARG A 22 -5.04 -0.20 -2.00
N HIS A 23 -5.40 0.73 -1.14
CA HIS A 23 -6.50 1.68 -1.35
C HIS A 23 -6.33 2.40 -2.67
N TRP A 24 -5.21 3.11 -2.85
CA TRP A 24 -4.93 3.85 -4.09
C TRP A 24 -4.85 2.93 -5.30
N ARG A 25 -4.17 1.79 -5.20
CA ARG A 25 -4.12 0.82 -6.32
C ARG A 25 -5.51 0.42 -6.77
N THR A 26 -6.39 0.05 -5.84
CA THR A 26 -7.77 -0.35 -6.15
C THR A 26 -8.61 0.80 -6.69
N LEU A 27 -8.41 2.02 -6.18
CA LEU A 27 -9.10 3.22 -6.67
C LEU A 27 -8.74 3.54 -8.13
N ARG A 28 -7.55 3.12 -8.59
CA ARG A 28 -7.11 3.23 -9.99
C ARG A 28 -7.42 1.97 -10.82
N GLY A 29 -8.11 0.98 -10.25
CA GLY A 29 -8.49 -0.25 -10.96
C GLY A 29 -7.32 -1.14 -11.35
N LEU A 30 -6.16 -0.99 -10.71
CA LEU A 30 -4.96 -1.75 -11.04
C LEU A 30 -4.89 -3.06 -10.25
N SER A 31 -4.46 -4.14 -10.90
CA SER A 31 -4.00 -5.34 -10.20
C SER A 31 -2.61 -5.12 -9.59
N GLN A 32 -2.20 -5.99 -8.64
CA GLN A 32 -0.85 -5.95 -8.06
C GLN A 32 0.23 -6.12 -9.15
N THR A 33 0.01 -7.00 -10.13
CA THR A 33 0.92 -7.20 -11.26
C THR A 33 1.04 -5.95 -12.13
N GLN A 34 -0.06 -5.27 -12.42
CA GLN A 34 -0.03 -4.01 -13.18
C GLN A 34 0.70 -2.91 -12.43
N LEU A 35 0.46 -2.74 -11.12
CA LEU A 35 1.20 -1.77 -10.33
C LEU A 35 2.69 -2.12 -10.26
N GLY A 36 3.03 -3.39 -10.04
CA GLY A 36 4.42 -3.86 -10.08
C GLY A 36 5.11 -3.49 -11.39
N ALA A 37 4.47 -3.73 -12.54
CA ALA A 37 5.01 -3.32 -13.83
C ALA A 37 5.25 -1.81 -13.93
N LEU A 38 4.30 -0.98 -13.47
CA LEU A 38 4.44 0.48 -13.46
C LEU A 38 5.58 0.96 -12.54
N THR A 39 5.82 0.27 -11.42
CA THR A 39 6.88 0.61 -10.48
C THR A 39 8.19 -0.12 -10.73
N ARG A 40 8.31 -0.95 -11.78
CA ARG A 40 9.49 -1.80 -12.04
C ARG A 40 9.78 -2.79 -10.90
N ASP A 41 8.73 -3.26 -10.26
CA ASP A 41 8.73 -4.26 -9.18
C ASP A 41 7.87 -5.48 -9.59
N SER A 42 7.83 -6.53 -8.77
CA SER A 42 6.93 -7.66 -9.01
C SER A 42 5.57 -7.47 -8.32
N GLY A 43 4.51 -8.00 -8.92
CA GLY A 43 3.19 -8.03 -8.26
C GLY A 43 3.21 -8.73 -6.90
N SER A 44 4.03 -9.77 -6.75
CA SER A 44 4.24 -10.45 -5.47
C SER A 44 4.86 -9.54 -4.41
N LEU A 45 5.82 -8.69 -4.79
CA LEU A 45 6.38 -7.69 -3.88
C LEU A 45 5.32 -6.68 -3.43
N ILE A 46 4.52 -6.18 -4.37
CA ILE A 46 3.37 -5.31 -4.04
C ILE A 46 2.43 -6.02 -3.04
N GLY A 47 2.08 -7.28 -3.29
CA GLY A 47 1.20 -8.04 -2.40
C GLY A 47 1.79 -8.28 -1.00
N MET A 48 3.09 -8.50 -0.87
CA MET A 48 3.76 -8.58 0.44
C MET A 48 3.71 -7.24 1.18
N ILE A 49 3.93 -6.13 0.47
CA ILE A 49 3.87 -4.78 1.07
C ILE A 49 2.46 -4.45 1.52
N GLU A 50 1.44 -4.73 0.72
CA GLU A 50 0.04 -4.49 1.10
C GLU A 50 -0.43 -5.31 2.31
N LYS A 51 0.25 -6.41 2.62
CA LYS A 51 -0.01 -7.24 3.81
C LYS A 51 0.88 -6.88 4.99
N ALA A 52 1.78 -5.91 4.83
CA ALA A 52 2.85 -5.59 5.76
C ALA A 52 3.83 -6.74 6.06
N ASP A 53 3.87 -7.77 5.19
CA ASP A 53 4.86 -8.85 5.25
C ASP A 53 6.26 -8.35 4.85
N ARG A 54 6.32 -7.22 4.14
CA ARG A 54 7.57 -6.56 3.74
C ARG A 54 7.45 -5.04 3.78
N VAL A 55 8.50 -4.39 4.28
CA VAL A 55 8.60 -2.93 4.32
C VAL A 55 8.87 -2.39 2.92
N ALA A 56 8.11 -1.36 2.52
CA ALA A 56 8.38 -0.63 1.30
C ALA A 56 9.69 0.17 1.42
N SER A 57 10.55 0.09 0.41
CA SER A 57 11.68 1.01 0.34
C SER A 57 11.18 2.40 -0.05
N ARG A 58 11.91 3.45 0.36
CA ARG A 58 11.63 4.84 -0.07
C ARG A 58 11.52 4.97 -1.59
N GLY A 59 12.39 4.28 -2.34
CA GLY A 59 12.36 4.30 -3.80
C GLY A 59 11.09 3.67 -4.38
N LEU A 60 10.56 2.61 -3.75
CA LEU A 60 9.28 2.03 -4.13
C LEU A 60 8.13 2.99 -3.79
N ALA A 61 8.14 3.58 -2.59
CA ALA A 61 7.12 4.55 -2.18
C ALA A 61 7.00 5.72 -3.17
N GLN A 62 8.14 6.31 -3.59
CA GLN A 62 8.17 7.38 -4.60
C GLN A 62 7.69 6.94 -5.98
N ARG A 63 7.98 5.70 -6.41
CA ARG A 63 7.48 5.19 -7.69
C ARG A 63 5.99 4.89 -7.62
N ALA A 64 5.52 4.33 -6.51
CA ALA A 64 4.10 4.08 -6.27
C ALA A 64 3.31 5.40 -6.22
N ASP A 65 3.82 6.42 -5.53
CA ASP A 65 3.18 7.74 -5.44
C ASP A 65 2.95 8.34 -6.84
N ARG A 66 4.00 8.32 -7.67
CA ARG A 66 3.92 8.78 -9.07
C ARG A 66 3.01 7.91 -9.93
N ALA A 67 3.11 6.59 -9.83
CA ALA A 67 2.32 5.65 -10.64
C ALA A 67 0.83 5.73 -10.31
N LEU A 68 0.49 6.00 -9.06
CA LEU A 68 -0.89 6.10 -8.57
C LEU A 68 -1.38 7.55 -8.49
N ASN A 69 -0.53 8.55 -8.77
CA ASN A 69 -0.86 9.97 -8.68
C ASN A 69 -1.55 10.30 -7.35
N THR A 70 -0.87 10.01 -6.24
CA THR A 70 -1.39 10.19 -4.87
C THR A 70 -1.05 11.55 -4.26
N GLY A 71 -0.28 12.38 -4.96
CA GLY A 71 0.03 13.75 -4.55
C GLY A 71 0.91 13.82 -3.30
N GLY A 72 1.84 12.89 -3.14
CA GLY A 72 2.76 12.84 -2.00
C GLY A 72 2.37 11.88 -0.88
N ALA A 73 1.12 11.42 -0.84
CA ALA A 73 0.59 10.62 0.27
C ALA A 73 1.37 9.34 0.57
N LEU A 74 1.98 8.70 -0.45
CA LEU A 74 2.75 7.48 -0.25
C LEU A 74 4.23 7.78 0.00
N GLU A 75 4.82 8.79 -0.65
CA GLU A 75 6.24 9.08 -0.47
C GLU A 75 6.58 9.81 0.84
N SER A 76 5.60 10.44 1.48
CA SER A 76 5.77 11.15 2.75
C SER A 76 5.54 10.29 4.00
N MET A 77 5.18 9.02 3.83
CA MET A 77 4.96 8.06 4.92
C MET A 77 6.26 7.44 5.45
#